data_AF-A0A2A6LLT1-F1
#
_entry.id   AF-A0A2A6LLT1-F1
#
_cell.length_a   1.000
_cell.length_b   1.000
_cell.length_c   1.000
_cell.angle_alpha   90.00
_cell.angle_beta   90.00
_cell.angle_gamma   90.00
#
_symmetry.space_group_name_H-M   'P 1'
#
loop_
_entity.id
_entity.type
_entity.pdbx_description
1 polymer ?
#
loop_
_entity_poly.entity_id
_entity_poly.type
_entity_poly.pdbx_seq_one_letter_code
_entity_poly.pdbx_strand_id
1 'polypeptide(L)'
;MSRLVIVSNRVPVPDKGGIAPAGGLAVALKVALEAHGGIWMGWSGKSSGAHEPAPLAQLQQGNITYALTDLTDTDVEEYYHGFANRVLWPICH
;
A
#
# COMPACT_ATOMS: atom_id res chain seq x y z
N MET A 1 -4.76 -16.89 18.58
CA MET A 1 -4.75 -15.42 18.38
C MET A 1 -5.15 -15.11 16.94
N SER A 2 -5.92 -14.05 16.72
CA SER A 2 -6.32 -13.57 15.40
C SER A 2 -5.18 -12.79 14.73
N ARG A 3 -5.06 -12.91 13.40
CA ARG A 3 -4.04 -12.20 12.59
C ARG A 3 -4.56 -10.81 12.20
N LEU A 4 -3.79 -9.76 12.48
CA LEU A 4 -4.05 -8.41 11.97
C LEU A 4 -3.74 -8.36 10.46
N VAL A 5 -4.71 -7.92 9.67
CA VAL A 5 -4.55 -7.70 8.23
C VAL A 5 -4.98 -6.28 7.92
N ILE A 6 -4.05 -5.47 7.47
CA ILE A 6 -4.27 -4.07 7.07
C ILE A 6 -4.29 -4.03 5.55
N VAL A 7 -5.32 -3.39 4.99
CA VAL A 7 -5.43 -3.13 3.55
C VAL A 7 -5.50 -1.62 3.35
N SER A 8 -4.59 -1.07 2.57
CA SER A 8 -4.56 0.37 2.29
C SER A 8 -4.16 0.66 0.86
N ASN A 9 -4.58 1.83 0.35
CA ASN A 9 -4.28 2.24 -1.02
C ASN A 9 -2.78 2.16 -1.34
N ARG A 10 -1.91 2.77 -0.51
CA ARG A 10 -0.47 2.78 -0.72
C ARG A 10 0.27 2.10 0.42
N VAL A 11 1.20 1.20 0.10
CA VAL A 11 2.08 0.55 1.08
C VAL A 11 3.49 1.11 0.93
N PRO A 12 4.09 1.69 1.99
CA PRO A 12 5.48 2.10 1.95
C PRO A 12 6.37 0.86 2.02
N VAL A 13 6.85 0.41 0.86
CA VAL A 13 7.78 -0.72 0.83
C VAL A 13 9.10 -0.29 1.50
N PRO A 14 9.61 -1.05 2.47
CA PRO A 14 10.93 -0.80 3.03
C PRO A 14 11.98 -1.19 1.99
N ASP A 15 12.45 -0.24 1.19
CA ASP A 15 13.63 -0.42 0.34
C ASP A 15 14.82 0.41 0.84
N LYS A 16 16.03 -0.06 0.52
CA LYS A 16 17.34 0.22 1.15
C LYS A 16 17.81 1.69 1.16
N GLY A 17 17.01 2.63 0.65
CA GLY A 17 17.29 4.07 0.58
C GLY A 17 16.69 4.92 1.71
N GLY A 18 15.93 4.32 2.64
CA GLY A 18 15.59 4.96 3.92
C GLY A 18 14.49 6.03 3.90
N ILE A 19 13.84 6.31 2.77
CA ILE A 19 12.75 7.29 2.71
C ILE A 19 11.45 6.56 2.36
N ALA A 20 10.78 6.00 3.38
CA ALA A 20 9.38 5.64 3.26
C ALA A 20 8.56 6.92 3.05
N PRO A 21 7.61 6.97 2.08
CA PRO A 21 6.80 8.17 1.85
C PRO A 21 6.06 8.56 3.14
N ALA A 22 6.30 9.79 3.59
CA ALA A 22 5.78 10.33 4.84
C ALA A 22 4.29 10.70 4.69
N GLY A 23 3.41 9.78 5.06
CA GLY A 23 1.98 10.04 5.26
C GLY A 23 1.56 9.61 6.67
N GLY A 24 0.74 10.43 7.34
CA GLY A 24 0.30 10.16 8.73
C GLY A 24 -0.35 8.78 8.92
N LEU A 25 -1.08 8.31 7.90
CA LEU A 25 -1.66 6.96 7.87
C LEU A 25 -0.57 5.88 7.96
N ALA A 26 0.47 5.97 7.13
CA ALA A 26 1.51 4.96 7.06
C ALA A 26 2.28 4.85 8.39
N VAL A 27 2.57 5.99 9.03
CA VAL A 27 3.23 6.04 10.33
C VAL A 27 2.36 5.36 11.39
N ALA A 28 1.08 5.71 11.47
CA ALA A 28 0.17 5.17 12.48
C ALA A 28 -0.05 3.65 12.32
N LEU A 29 -0.26 3.17 11.09
CA LEU A 29 -0.49 1.75 10.82
C LEU A 29 0.77 0.91 11.08
N LYS A 30 1.97 1.44 10.80
CA LYS A 30 3.24 0.77 11.09
C LYS A 30 3.40 0.47 12.58
N VAL A 31 3.06 1.43 13.46
CA VAL A 31 3.13 1.23 14.93
C VAL A 31 2.23 0.07 15.37
N ALA A 32 1.01 -0.01 14.85
CA ALA A 32 0.09 -1.10 15.17
C ALA A 32 0.60 -2.46 14.69
N LEU A 33 1.16 -2.52 13.48
CA LEU A 33 1.76 -3.74 12.92
C LEU A 33 3.03 -4.18 13.65
N GLU A 34 3.87 -3.24 14.10
CA GLU A 34 5.06 -3.57 14.90
C GLU A 34 4.67 -4.20 16.24
N ALA A 35 3.62 -3.70 16.89
CA ALA A 35 3.13 -4.21 18.18
C ALA A 35 2.44 -5.58 18.07
N HIS A 36 1.66 -5.81 17.02
CA HIS A 36 0.82 -7.02 16.90
C HIS A 36 1.35 -8.07 15.91
N GLY A 37 2.27 -7.68 15.02
CA GLY A 37 2.58 -8.44 13.80
C GLY A 37 1.39 -8.49 12.85
N GLY A 38 1.58 -9.08 11.68
CA GLY A 38 0.48 -9.30 10.74
C GLY A 38 0.84 -9.01 9.28
N ILE A 39 -0.18 -8.72 8.49
CA ILE A 39 -0.05 -8.46 7.05
C ILE A 39 -0.40 -7.01 6.74
N TRP A 40 0.41 -6.35 5.93
CA TRP A 40 0.08 -5.10 5.28
C TRP A 40 -0.02 -5.30 3.77
N MET A 41 -1.25 -5.21 3.24
CA MET A 41 -1.57 -5.38 1.84
C MET A 41 -1.91 -4.05 1.17
N GLY A 42 -1.50 -3.89 -0.10
CA GLY A 42 -1.91 -2.76 -0.92
C GLY A 42 -0.98 -2.49 -2.09
N TRP A 43 -1.13 -1.31 -2.71
CA TRP A 43 -0.37 -0.95 -3.91
C TRP A 43 1.11 -0.73 -3.57
N SER A 44 1.98 -1.40 -4.34
CA SER A 44 3.44 -1.25 -4.31
C SER A 44 3.88 0.15 -4.74
N GLY A 45 3.05 0.78 -5.57
CA GLY A 45 3.35 2.03 -6.23
C GLY A 45 3.87 1.97 -7.64
N LYS A 46 3.95 0.78 -8.21
CA LYS A 46 4.37 0.55 -9.57
C LYS A 46 3.15 0.27 -10.46
N SER A 47 3.33 0.53 -11.74
CA SER A 47 2.37 0.12 -12.76
C SER A 47 2.83 -1.19 -13.41
N SER A 48 1.85 -2.05 -13.70
CA SER A 48 1.98 -3.25 -14.55
C SER A 48 1.75 -2.96 -16.05
N GLY A 49 1.53 -1.69 -16.39
CA GLY A 49 1.25 -1.25 -17.75
C GLY A 49 -0.16 -1.63 -18.19
N ALA A 50 -0.27 -2.10 -19.43
CA ALA A 50 -1.52 -2.61 -20.01
C ALA A 50 -1.79 -4.10 -19.68
N HIS A 51 -0.96 -4.74 -18.86
CA HIS A 51 -1.12 -6.15 -18.49
C HIS A 51 -1.75 -6.27 -17.11
N GLU A 52 -2.41 -7.40 -16.87
CA GLU A 52 -2.88 -7.75 -15.53
C GLU A 52 -1.70 -7.78 -14.54
N PRO A 53 -1.88 -7.28 -13.30
CA PRO A 53 -0.86 -7.34 -12.29
C PRO A 53 -0.39 -8.78 -12.04
N ALA A 54 0.92 -8.94 -11.83
CA ALA A 54 1.47 -10.20 -11.38
C ALA A 54 0.89 -10.61 -10.01
N PRO A 55 1.00 -11.91 -9.62
CA PRO A 55 0.64 -12.34 -8.27
C PRO A 55 1.31 -11.47 -7.20
N LEU A 56 0.65 -11.35 -6.05
CA LEU A 56 1.10 -10.49 -4.94
C LEU A 56 2.57 -10.76 -4.58
N ALA A 57 3.39 -9.71 -4.67
CA ALA A 57 4.76 -9.76 -4.20
C ALA A 57 4.78 -9.76 -2.66
N GLN A 58 5.44 -10.74 -2.06
CA GLN A 58 5.51 -10.87 -0.61
C GLN A 58 6.91 -10.51 -0.10
N LEU A 59 6.97 -9.68 0.94
CA LEU A 59 8.20 -9.31 1.64
C LEU A 59 7.98 -9.45 3.14
N GLN A 60 8.89 -10.14 3.83
CA GLN A 60 8.86 -10.25 5.29
C GLN A 60 9.86 -9.28 5.92
N GLN A 61 9.42 -8.50 6.90
CA GLN A 61 10.31 -7.70 7.75
C GLN A 61 9.88 -7.84 9.22
N GLY A 62 10.71 -8.49 10.03
CA GLY A 62 10.35 -8.79 11.41
C GLY A 62 9.07 -9.64 11.49
N ASN A 63 8.09 -9.17 12.26
CA ASN A 63 6.77 -9.79 12.42
C ASN A 63 5.71 -9.30 11.40
N ILE A 64 6.12 -8.54 10.38
CA ILE A 64 5.22 -7.95 9.37
C ILE A 64 5.47 -8.60 8.01
N THR A 65 4.39 -9.08 7.37
CA THR A 65 4.37 -9.50 5.98
C THR A 65 3.76 -8.39 5.12
N TYR A 66 4.52 -7.86 4.17
CA TYR A 66 4.01 -6.96 3.15
C TYR A 66 3.52 -7.78 1.96
N ALA A 67 2.29 -7.54 1.52
CA ALA A 67 1.67 -8.18 0.35
C ALA A 67 1.32 -7.11 -0.68
N LEU A 68 2.16 -6.97 -1.69
CA LEU A 68 2.13 -5.85 -2.61
C LEU A 68 1.52 -6.25 -3.95
N THR A 69 0.64 -5.40 -4.47
CA THR A 69 0.13 -5.52 -5.83
C THR A 69 0.56 -4.30 -6.64
N ASP A 70 0.77 -4.48 -7.93
CA ASP A 70 0.90 -3.37 -8.87
C ASP A 70 -0.50 -3.02 -9.41
N LEU A 71 -0.66 -1.82 -9.94
CA LEU A 71 -1.90 -1.40 -10.60
C LEU A 71 -1.67 -1.38 -12.11
N THR A 72 -2.71 -1.51 -12.92
CA THR A 72 -2.60 -1.23 -14.36
C THR A 72 -2.48 0.28 -14.59
N ASP A 73 -2.04 0.71 -15.77
CA ASP A 73 -2.03 2.15 -16.10
C ASP A 73 -3.45 2.74 -16.00
N THR A 74 -4.47 1.99 -16.44
CA THR A 74 -5.87 2.39 -16.33
C THR A 74 -6.28 2.56 -14.87
N ASP A 75 -5.94 1.63 -13.98
CA ASP A 75 -6.28 1.74 -12.55
C ASP A 75 -5.53 2.89 -11.87
N VAL A 76 -4.28 3.13 -12.25
CA VAL A 76 -3.53 4.29 -11.74
C VAL A 76 -4.25 5.59 -12.11
N GLU A 77 -4.71 5.73 -13.36
CA GLU A 77 -5.40 6.93 -13.83
C GLU A 77 -6.84 7.06 -13.32
N GLU A 78 -7.64 6.00 -13.39
CA GLU A 78 -9.07 6.07 -13.07
C GLU A 78 -9.34 5.97 -11.57
N TYR A 79 -8.61 5.10 -10.86
CA TYR A 79 -8.78 4.91 -9.43
C TYR A 79 -7.92 5.88 -8.61
N TYR A 80 -6.60 5.84 -8.75
CA TYR A 80 -5.71 6.61 -7.86
C TYR A 80 -5.74 8.10 -8.20
N HIS A 81 -5.39 8.48 -9.44
CA HIS A 81 -5.38 9.88 -9.87
C HIS A 81 -6.78 10.42 -10.16
N GLY A 82 -7.71 9.56 -10.55
CA GLY A 82 -9.10 9.89 -10.83
C GLY A 82 -9.93 9.97 -9.56
N PHE A 83 -10.72 8.94 -9.26
CA PHE A 83 -11.75 9.04 -8.24
C PHE A 83 -11.20 9.36 -6.83
N ALA A 84 -10.11 8.70 -6.41
CA ALA A 84 -9.56 8.90 -5.08
C ALA A 84 -9.02 10.33 -4.87
N ASN A 85 -8.15 10.81 -5.76
CA ASN A 85 -7.46 12.09 -5.55
C ASN A 85 -8.10 13.29 -6.24
N ARG A 86 -8.90 13.10 -7.31
CA ARG A 86 -9.59 14.21 -8.02
C ARG A 86 -11.01 14.44 -7.52
N VAL A 87 -11.64 13.46 -6.88
CA VAL A 87 -13.03 13.56 -6.40
C VAL A 87 -13.11 13.45 -4.88
N LEU A 88 -12.72 12.31 -4.30
CA LEU A 88 -12.90 12.09 -2.86
C LEU A 88 -12.04 13.03 -2.02
N TRP A 89 -10.76 13.20 -2.38
CA TRP A 89 -9.87 14.06 -1.62
C TRP A 89 -10.38 15.50 -1.51
N PRO A 90 -10.75 16.22 -2.60
CA PRO A 90 -11.33 17.56 -2.50
C PRO A 90 -12.69 17.64 -1.79
N ILE A 91 -13.50 16.57 -1.78
CA ILE A 91 -14.81 16.59 -1.09
C ILE A 91 -14.64 16.47 0.43
N CYS A 92 -13.61 15.74 0.87
CA CYS A 92 -13.35 15.48 2.28
C CYS A 92 -12.41 16.50 2.93
N HIS A 93 -12.03 17.55 2.21
CA HIS A 93 -11.15 18.65 2.65
C HIS A 93 -11.79 20.00 2.35
#